data_AF-A0A967FLG3-F1
#
_entry.id   AF-A0A967FLG3-F1
#
_cell.length_a   1.000
_cell.length_b   1.000
_cell.length_c   1.000
_cell.angle_alpha   90.00
_cell.angle_beta   90.00
_cell.angle_gamma   90.00
#
_symmetry.space_group_name_H-M   'P 1'
#
loop_
_entity.id
_entity.type
_entity.pdbx_description
1 polymer ?
#
loop_
_entity_poly.entity_id
_entity_poly.type
_entity_poly.pdbx_seq_one_letter_code
_entity_poly.pdbx_strand_id
1 'polypeptide(L)'
;MHREKFARIFSHWAFIGALCALLVALITLGTGWAYAKTYESRIYPGVNIGSVELGGMTAEEAREVITQATSEFIASGFLIQYEGRELELKTNIIHQDNPSLNRELIIFDFDKMLENALAIGRNESMFINVRDVTRAKTFGLTLPTEFSIDEKSILAIMQQYYQEYDSPARDARVIFDFADNSEVPHFQYEEERSGETLNYDTVLGEIERQTFFLESEAIELIMTHQEPKVTLEEAEAMTDEMEQVFNLAPITLTYSSDFENLSWNISKQDFSTWLTLDKDADDNIYITFLEEAVKTSMENISASLEVEPRDA
;
A
#
# COMPACT_ATOMS: atom_id res chain seq x y z
N MET A 1 -77.66 -24.24 16.32
CA MET A 1 -77.89 -23.50 15.05
C MET A 1 -77.08 -22.20 14.90
N HIS A 2 -76.75 -21.46 15.97
CA HIS A 2 -75.94 -20.22 15.84
C HIS A 2 -74.42 -20.44 15.64
N ARG A 3 -73.82 -21.51 16.21
CA ARG A 3 -72.38 -21.80 16.07
C ARG A 3 -71.94 -22.18 14.65
N GLU A 4 -72.78 -22.91 13.91
CA GLU A 4 -72.45 -23.35 12.53
C GLU A 4 -72.49 -22.21 11.51
N LYS A 5 -73.38 -21.22 11.70
CA LYS A 5 -73.42 -20.01 10.86
C LYS A 5 -72.20 -19.12 11.07
N PHE A 6 -71.75 -18.97 12.32
CA PHE A 6 -70.52 -18.24 12.65
C PHE A 6 -69.27 -18.93 12.10
N ALA A 7 -69.18 -20.26 12.19
CA ALA A 7 -68.06 -21.02 11.64
C ALA A 7 -67.94 -20.90 10.11
N ARG A 8 -69.07 -20.90 9.38
CA ARG A 8 -69.08 -20.66 7.93
C ARG A 8 -68.67 -19.23 7.58
N ILE A 9 -69.15 -18.22 8.30
CA ILE A 9 -68.75 -16.83 8.02
C ILE A 9 -67.25 -16.66 8.26
N PHE A 10 -66.73 -17.16 9.39
CA PHE A 10 -65.30 -17.12 9.71
C PHE A 10 -64.44 -17.85 8.66
N SER A 11 -64.88 -19.02 8.16
CA SER A 11 -64.16 -19.75 7.11
C SER A 11 -64.15 -19.01 5.76
N HIS A 12 -65.19 -18.24 5.43
CA HIS A 12 -65.23 -17.43 4.20
C HIS A 12 -64.29 -16.22 4.28
N TRP A 13 -64.23 -15.52 5.42
CA TRP A 13 -63.28 -14.42 5.62
C TRP A 13 -61.83 -14.91 5.67
N ALA A 14 -61.57 -16.06 6.29
CA ALA A 14 -60.26 -16.69 6.28
C ALA A 14 -59.83 -17.10 4.85
N PHE A 15 -60.76 -17.63 4.04
CA PHE A 15 -60.53 -17.96 2.63
C PHE A 15 -60.25 -16.72 1.77
N ILE A 16 -61.03 -15.65 1.94
CA ILE A 16 -60.80 -14.37 1.24
C ILE A 16 -59.44 -13.78 1.65
N GLY A 17 -59.11 -13.80 2.94
CA GLY A 17 -57.81 -13.35 3.44
C GLY A 17 -56.64 -14.15 2.85
N ALA A 18 -56.76 -15.47 2.78
CA ALA A 18 -55.76 -16.34 2.15
C ALA A 18 -55.64 -16.09 0.64
N LEU A 19 -56.75 -15.87 -0.06
CA LEU A 19 -56.76 -15.55 -1.49
C LEU A 19 -56.10 -14.18 -1.76
N CYS A 20 -56.39 -13.17 -0.94
CA CYS A 20 -55.73 -11.86 -1.02
C CYS A 20 -54.23 -11.98 -0.73
N ALA A 21 -53.83 -12.74 0.30
CA ALA A 21 -52.42 -12.98 0.61
C ALA A 21 -51.69 -13.70 -0.53
N LEU A 22 -52.33 -14.69 -1.16
CA LEU A 22 -51.80 -15.41 -2.32
C LEU A 22 -51.67 -14.50 -3.55
N LEU A 23 -52.67 -13.66 -3.81
CA LEU A 23 -52.61 -12.67 -4.89
C LEU A 23 -51.48 -11.66 -4.67
N VAL A 24 -51.33 -11.15 -3.45
CA VAL A 24 -50.21 -10.27 -3.09
C VAL A 24 -48.87 -10.98 -3.28
N ALA A 25 -48.74 -12.23 -2.81
CA ALA A 25 -47.53 -13.02 -2.99
C ALA A 25 -47.20 -13.21 -4.49
N LEU A 26 -48.18 -13.58 -5.32
CA LEU A 26 -48.01 -13.73 -6.77
C LEU A 26 -47.62 -12.43 -7.46
N ILE A 27 -48.24 -11.30 -7.08
CA ILE A 27 -47.88 -9.98 -7.60
C ILE A 27 -46.43 -9.66 -7.21
N THR A 28 -46.04 -9.82 -5.94
CA THR A 28 -44.68 -9.52 -5.48
C THR A 28 -43.62 -10.39 -6.16
N LEU A 29 -43.88 -11.69 -6.30
CA LEU A 29 -42.99 -12.63 -7.01
C LEU A 29 -42.91 -12.29 -8.51
N GLY A 30 -44.06 -11.99 -9.14
CA GLY A 30 -44.12 -11.61 -10.55
C GLY A 30 -43.39 -10.30 -10.85
N THR A 31 -43.58 -9.27 -10.01
CA THR A 31 -42.86 -7.99 -10.14
C THR A 31 -41.38 -8.15 -9.87
N GLY A 32 -40.99 -8.96 -8.88
CA GLY A 32 -39.58 -9.24 -8.58
C GLY A 32 -38.89 -9.97 -9.73
N TRP A 33 -39.55 -10.96 -10.32
CA TRP A 33 -39.03 -11.68 -11.48
C TRP A 33 -38.93 -10.80 -12.73
N ALA A 34 -39.96 -10.00 -13.02
CA ALA A 34 -39.93 -9.05 -14.13
C ALA A 34 -38.80 -8.03 -13.96
N TYR A 35 -38.60 -7.53 -12.74
CA TYR A 35 -37.50 -6.62 -12.41
C TYR A 35 -36.14 -7.29 -12.60
N ALA A 36 -35.93 -8.48 -12.04
CA ALA A 36 -34.69 -9.24 -12.24
C ALA A 36 -34.38 -9.48 -13.72
N LYS A 37 -35.40 -9.74 -14.54
CA LYS A 37 -35.26 -9.94 -15.98
C LYS A 37 -34.95 -8.64 -16.74
N THR A 38 -35.55 -7.52 -16.37
CA THR A 38 -35.24 -6.21 -16.98
C THR A 38 -33.79 -5.80 -16.70
N TYR A 39 -33.25 -6.18 -15.55
CA TYR A 39 -31.88 -5.87 -15.15
C TYR A 39 -30.91 -7.04 -15.37
N GLU A 40 -31.26 -8.08 -16.13
CA GLU A 40 -30.38 -9.26 -16.31
C GLU A 40 -28.97 -8.90 -16.81
N SER A 41 -28.86 -7.84 -17.63
CA SER A 41 -27.59 -7.32 -18.18
C SER A 41 -27.34 -5.84 -17.84
N ARG A 42 -27.94 -5.34 -16.76
CA ARG A 42 -27.79 -3.93 -16.32
C ARG A 42 -27.41 -3.83 -14.85
N ILE A 43 -26.59 -2.86 -14.50
CA ILE A 43 -26.28 -2.55 -13.11
C ILE A 43 -27.57 -2.06 -12.41
N TYR A 44 -27.81 -2.49 -11.18
CA TYR A 44 -29.01 -2.07 -10.47
C TYR A 44 -28.97 -0.56 -10.16
N PRO A 45 -30.14 0.13 -10.16
CA PRO A 45 -30.20 1.56 -9.84
C PRO A 45 -29.61 1.90 -8.48
N GLY A 46 -28.90 3.04 -8.41
CA GLY A 46 -28.27 3.52 -7.19
C GLY A 46 -26.94 2.86 -6.82
N VAL A 47 -26.35 2.08 -7.73
CA VAL A 47 -24.96 1.58 -7.59
C VAL A 47 -24.00 2.57 -8.24
N ASN A 48 -22.96 2.95 -7.49
CA ASN A 48 -21.91 3.87 -7.89
C ASN A 48 -20.54 3.18 -7.72
N ILE A 49 -19.53 3.63 -8.44
CA ILE A 49 -18.12 3.31 -8.17
C ILE A 49 -17.40 4.62 -7.88
N GLY A 50 -16.90 4.78 -6.66
CA GLY A 50 -16.44 6.08 -6.17
C GLY A 50 -17.52 7.17 -6.35
N SER A 51 -17.14 8.27 -7.00
CA SER A 51 -18.02 9.39 -7.35
C SER A 51 -18.89 9.17 -8.61
N VAL A 52 -18.75 8.04 -9.30
CA VAL A 52 -19.37 7.77 -10.61
C VAL A 52 -20.65 6.95 -10.47
N GLU A 53 -21.78 7.48 -10.96
CA GLU A 53 -23.07 6.75 -10.98
C GLU A 53 -23.15 5.78 -12.17
N LEU A 54 -23.35 4.49 -11.88
CA LEU A 54 -23.47 3.43 -12.91
C LEU A 54 -24.86 2.77 -12.94
N GLY A 55 -25.74 3.17 -12.01
CA GLY A 55 -27.05 2.55 -11.84
C GLY A 55 -27.89 2.59 -13.13
N GLY A 56 -28.37 1.42 -13.56
CA GLY A 56 -29.23 1.27 -14.74
C GLY A 56 -28.48 1.12 -16.08
N MET A 57 -27.16 1.32 -16.11
CA MET A 57 -26.33 1.15 -17.31
C MET A 57 -26.11 -0.32 -17.65
N THR A 58 -25.89 -0.64 -18.93
CA THR A 58 -25.32 -1.94 -19.33
C THR A 58 -23.83 -2.02 -18.96
N ALA A 59 -23.23 -3.21 -19.06
CA ALA A 59 -21.81 -3.38 -18.79
C ALA A 59 -20.93 -2.54 -19.74
N GLU A 60 -21.35 -2.40 -21.01
CA GLU A 60 -20.66 -1.62 -22.02
C GLU A 60 -20.79 -0.11 -21.76
N GLU A 61 -22.01 0.37 -21.47
CA GLU A 61 -22.27 1.77 -21.10
C GLU A 61 -21.47 2.15 -19.85
N ALA A 62 -21.50 1.29 -18.82
CA ALA A 62 -20.76 1.50 -17.58
C ALA A 62 -19.25 1.50 -17.80
N ARG A 63 -18.73 0.64 -18.68
CA ARG A 63 -17.31 0.60 -19.04
C ARG A 63 -16.86 1.92 -19.65
N GLU A 64 -17.62 2.48 -20.58
CA GLU A 64 -17.27 3.75 -21.21
C GLU A 64 -17.23 4.88 -20.17
N VAL A 65 -18.26 4.96 -19.32
CA VAL A 65 -18.37 5.99 -18.28
C VAL A 65 -17.23 5.91 -17.25
N ILE A 66 -16.94 4.72 -16.72
CA ILE A 66 -15.86 4.56 -15.73
C ILE A 66 -14.48 4.78 -16.36
N THR A 67 -14.28 4.38 -17.63
CA THR A 67 -13.02 4.62 -18.34
C THR A 67 -12.80 6.12 -18.53
N GLN A 68 -13.83 6.87 -18.90
CA GLN A 68 -13.74 8.32 -19.01
C GLN A 68 -13.43 8.97 -17.67
N ALA A 69 -14.18 8.63 -16.61
CA ALA A 69 -14.00 9.22 -15.29
C ALA A 69 -12.60 8.95 -14.70
N THR A 70 -12.12 7.71 -14.82
CA THR A 70 -10.75 7.36 -14.38
C THR A 70 -9.68 8.03 -15.23
N SER A 71 -9.90 8.21 -16.54
CA SER A 71 -8.96 8.95 -17.40
C SER A 71 -8.89 10.43 -17.03
N GLU A 72 -10.03 11.05 -16.71
CA GLU A 72 -10.09 12.44 -16.23
C GLU A 72 -9.37 12.58 -14.88
N PHE A 73 -9.59 11.64 -13.96
CA PHE A 73 -8.90 11.57 -12.65
C PHE A 73 -7.37 11.39 -12.80
N ILE A 74 -6.95 10.49 -13.68
CA ILE A 74 -5.53 10.28 -14.00
C ILE A 74 -4.92 11.57 -14.57
N ALA A 75 -5.64 12.24 -15.47
CA ALA A 75 -5.18 13.46 -16.12
C ALA A 75 -5.10 14.66 -15.17
N SER A 76 -5.98 14.76 -14.16
CA SER A 76 -5.90 15.81 -13.13
C SER A 76 -4.72 15.61 -12.18
N GLY A 77 -4.34 14.36 -11.91
CA GLY A 77 -3.27 14.04 -10.97
C GLY A 77 -3.63 14.43 -9.52
N PHE A 78 -2.61 14.46 -8.66
CA PHE A 78 -2.74 14.88 -7.26
C PHE A 78 -2.02 16.21 -7.03
N LEU A 79 -2.68 17.12 -6.32
CA LEU A 79 -2.09 18.39 -5.91
C LEU A 79 -1.60 18.27 -4.47
N ILE A 80 -0.29 18.16 -4.29
CA ILE A 80 0.34 18.05 -2.98
C ILE A 80 0.95 19.39 -2.62
N GLN A 81 0.69 19.88 -1.41
CA GLN A 81 1.05 21.24 -1.01
C GLN A 81 1.84 21.27 0.29
N TYR A 82 2.91 22.07 0.33
CA TYR A 82 3.66 22.37 1.54
C TYR A 82 4.20 23.80 1.49
N GLU A 83 3.91 24.63 2.49
CA GLU A 83 4.39 26.01 2.62
C GLU A 83 4.29 26.86 1.33
N GLY A 84 3.20 26.69 0.57
CA GLY A 84 2.95 27.42 -0.68
C GLY A 84 3.71 26.88 -1.90
N ARG A 85 4.46 25.77 -1.76
CA ARG A 85 4.92 24.97 -2.89
C ARG A 85 3.91 23.89 -3.23
N GLU A 86 3.69 23.73 -4.52
CA GLU A 86 2.69 22.81 -5.07
C GLU A 86 3.37 21.82 -6.02
N LEU A 87 3.21 20.54 -5.72
CA LEU A 87 3.57 19.44 -6.59
C LEU A 87 2.30 18.90 -7.26
N GLU A 88 2.21 19.08 -8.58
CA GLU A 88 1.25 18.36 -9.42
C GLU A 88 1.80 16.97 -9.75
N LEU A 89 1.48 15.99 -8.91
CA LEU A 89 1.87 14.60 -9.13
C LEU A 89 1.00 13.99 -10.23
N LYS A 90 1.57 13.86 -11.42
CA LYS A 90 0.95 13.14 -12.53
C LYS A 90 1.04 11.64 -12.29
N THR A 91 -0.08 10.96 -12.48
CA THR A 91 -0.19 9.50 -12.32
C THR A 91 0.36 8.74 -13.52
N ASN A 92 0.68 9.44 -14.62
CA ASN A 92 1.40 8.93 -15.77
C ASN A 92 2.71 9.67 -15.98
N ILE A 93 3.82 8.94 -15.95
CA ILE A 93 5.14 9.46 -16.27
C ILE A 93 5.40 9.16 -17.74
N ILE A 94 5.51 10.21 -18.56
CA ILE A 94 5.76 10.09 -20.00
C ILE A 94 7.10 10.75 -20.32
N HIS A 95 8.08 9.93 -20.70
CA HIS A 95 9.39 10.35 -21.18
C HIS A 95 9.40 10.36 -22.71
N GLN A 96 9.44 11.55 -23.32
CA GLN A 96 9.45 11.69 -24.78
C GLN A 96 10.70 11.07 -25.42
N ASP A 97 11.85 11.16 -24.74
CA ASP A 97 13.14 10.69 -25.26
C ASP A 97 13.38 9.20 -25.01
N ASN A 98 12.66 8.59 -24.07
CA ASN A 98 12.81 7.17 -23.76
C ASN A 98 11.47 6.53 -23.34
N PRO A 99 10.69 6.00 -24.29
CA PRO A 99 9.42 5.35 -24.01
C PRO A 99 9.49 4.17 -23.04
N SER A 100 10.66 3.54 -22.87
CA SER A 100 10.84 2.44 -21.92
C SER A 100 10.82 2.89 -20.45
N LEU A 101 10.95 4.20 -20.20
CA LEU A 101 10.81 4.80 -18.88
C LEU A 101 9.38 5.26 -18.59
N ASN A 102 8.46 5.15 -19.55
CA ASN A 102 7.07 5.47 -19.30
C ASN A 102 6.51 4.55 -18.22
N ARG A 103 5.84 5.13 -17.23
CA ARG A 103 5.28 4.39 -16.10
C ARG A 103 3.92 4.94 -15.75
N GLU A 104 2.98 4.03 -15.52
CA GLU A 104 1.71 4.34 -14.88
C GLU A 104 1.87 4.07 -13.39
N LEU A 105 1.66 5.10 -12.58
CA LEU A 105 1.76 5.01 -11.12
C LEU A 105 0.48 4.45 -10.50
N ILE A 106 -0.65 4.55 -11.21
CA ILE A 106 -1.94 4.02 -10.80
C ILE A 106 -2.56 3.30 -11.99
N ILE A 107 -2.96 2.04 -11.78
CA ILE A 107 -3.59 1.18 -12.79
C ILE A 107 -4.92 0.69 -12.25
N PHE A 108 -6.02 1.02 -12.93
CA PHE A 108 -7.36 0.59 -12.55
C PHE A 108 -7.73 -0.77 -13.17
N ASP A 109 -8.38 -1.62 -12.40
CA ASP A 109 -8.95 -2.89 -12.85
C ASP A 109 -10.43 -2.73 -13.20
N PHE A 110 -10.68 -2.35 -14.46
CA PHE A 110 -12.03 -2.13 -14.97
C PHE A 110 -12.90 -3.38 -14.99
N ASP A 111 -12.31 -4.54 -15.27
CA ASP A 111 -13.06 -5.79 -15.35
C ASP A 111 -13.59 -6.16 -13.96
N LYS A 112 -12.74 -6.06 -12.93
CA LYS A 112 -13.12 -6.34 -11.55
C LYS A 112 -14.11 -5.31 -10.99
N MET A 113 -13.93 -4.02 -11.31
CA MET A 113 -14.90 -2.97 -10.95
C MET A 113 -16.30 -3.26 -11.51
N LEU A 114 -16.39 -3.63 -12.79
CA LEU A 114 -17.66 -3.94 -13.44
C LEU A 114 -18.26 -5.26 -12.92
N GLU A 115 -17.44 -6.28 -12.68
CA GLU A 115 -17.85 -7.55 -12.06
C GLU A 115 -18.49 -7.28 -10.69
N ASN A 116 -17.83 -6.50 -9.84
CA ASN A 116 -18.34 -6.14 -8.52
C ASN A 116 -19.67 -5.38 -8.60
N ALA A 117 -19.78 -4.40 -9.51
CA ALA A 117 -21.02 -3.64 -9.71
C ALA A 117 -22.17 -4.51 -10.24
N LEU A 118 -21.89 -5.44 -11.15
CA LEU A 118 -22.85 -6.41 -11.67
C LEU A 118 -23.17 -7.51 -10.65
N ALA A 119 -22.30 -7.82 -9.69
CA ALA A 119 -22.59 -8.81 -8.66
C ALA A 119 -23.65 -8.33 -7.65
N ILE A 120 -23.83 -7.01 -7.51
CA ILE A 120 -24.83 -6.44 -6.59
C ILE A 120 -26.22 -6.98 -6.90
N GLY A 121 -26.88 -7.53 -5.87
CA GLY A 121 -28.22 -8.10 -6.03
C GLY A 121 -28.29 -9.43 -6.77
N ARG A 122 -27.15 -10.06 -7.09
CA ARG A 122 -27.04 -11.32 -7.83
C ARG A 122 -26.28 -12.43 -7.08
N ASN A 123 -26.13 -12.29 -5.76
CA ASN A 123 -25.48 -13.30 -4.92
C ASN A 123 -26.38 -14.54 -4.71
N GLU A 124 -25.80 -15.65 -4.21
CA GLU A 124 -26.55 -16.89 -3.95
C GLU A 124 -27.66 -16.73 -2.88
N SER A 125 -27.56 -15.71 -2.02
CA SER A 125 -28.54 -15.44 -0.97
C SER A 125 -29.59 -14.42 -1.40
N MET A 126 -30.81 -14.91 -1.64
CA MET A 126 -31.97 -14.09 -2.05
C MET A 126 -32.30 -12.96 -1.05
N PHE A 127 -32.08 -13.17 0.25
CA PHE A 127 -32.32 -12.14 1.28
C PHE A 127 -31.29 -11.00 1.22
N ILE A 128 -30.03 -11.33 0.93
CA ILE A 128 -28.95 -10.35 0.77
C ILE A 128 -29.23 -9.51 -0.48
N ASN A 129 -29.67 -10.15 -1.57
CA ASN A 129 -29.99 -9.46 -2.82
C ASN A 129 -31.09 -8.40 -2.67
N VAL A 130 -32.20 -8.74 -1.99
CA VAL A 130 -33.30 -7.80 -1.76
C VAL A 130 -32.83 -6.62 -0.89
N ARG A 131 -32.04 -6.89 0.15
CA ARG A 131 -31.49 -5.83 1.02
C ARG A 131 -30.58 -4.89 0.25
N ASP A 132 -29.62 -5.43 -0.50
CA ASP A 132 -28.59 -4.64 -1.17
C ASP A 132 -29.20 -3.81 -2.32
N VAL A 133 -30.12 -4.38 -3.09
CA VAL A 133 -30.87 -3.65 -4.13
C VAL A 133 -31.75 -2.56 -3.52
N THR A 134 -32.43 -2.84 -2.40
CA THR A 134 -33.27 -1.84 -1.73
C THR A 134 -32.42 -0.71 -1.14
N ARG A 135 -31.27 -1.04 -0.55
CA ARG A 135 -30.31 -0.07 0.00
C ARG A 135 -29.74 0.81 -1.10
N ALA A 136 -29.21 0.21 -2.17
CA ALA A 136 -28.68 0.93 -3.32
C ALA A 136 -29.71 1.92 -3.88
N LYS A 137 -30.95 1.48 -4.09
CA LYS A 137 -32.02 2.33 -4.61
C LYS A 137 -32.43 3.47 -3.66
N THR A 138 -32.36 3.27 -2.34
CA THR A 138 -32.89 4.23 -1.36
C THR A 138 -31.83 5.21 -0.87
N PHE A 139 -30.59 4.75 -0.71
CA PHE A 139 -29.51 5.50 -0.08
C PHE A 139 -28.27 5.66 -0.97
N GLY A 140 -28.25 5.02 -2.14
CA GLY A 140 -27.02 4.81 -2.90
C GLY A 140 -26.17 3.69 -2.29
N LEU A 141 -25.42 3.00 -3.14
CA LEU A 141 -24.38 2.05 -2.77
C LEU A 141 -23.13 2.40 -3.58
N THR A 142 -22.16 3.02 -2.93
CA THR A 142 -20.85 3.30 -3.52
C THR A 142 -19.92 2.12 -3.29
N LEU A 143 -19.40 1.57 -4.38
CA LEU A 143 -18.37 0.56 -4.38
C LEU A 143 -16.99 1.22 -4.50
N PRO A 144 -15.94 0.60 -3.94
CA PRO A 144 -14.56 1.00 -4.18
C PRO A 144 -14.21 0.95 -5.67
N THR A 145 -13.26 1.78 -6.10
CA THR A 145 -12.46 1.43 -7.27
C THR A 145 -11.52 0.27 -6.94
N GLU A 146 -11.14 -0.48 -7.97
CA GLU A 146 -10.12 -1.52 -7.89
C GLU A 146 -8.89 -1.02 -8.63
N PHE A 147 -7.74 -0.94 -7.95
CA PHE A 147 -6.52 -0.37 -8.53
C PHE A 147 -5.25 -0.96 -7.90
N SER A 148 -4.13 -0.76 -8.59
CA SER A 148 -2.78 -0.96 -8.09
C SER A 148 -2.04 0.37 -8.13
N ILE A 149 -1.22 0.62 -7.10
CA ILE A 149 -0.44 1.85 -6.95
C ILE A 149 1.05 1.53 -6.80
N ASP A 150 1.92 2.30 -7.45
CA ASP A 150 3.37 2.23 -7.26
C ASP A 150 3.81 3.26 -6.20
N GLU A 151 3.54 2.93 -4.93
CA GLU A 151 3.88 3.76 -3.78
C GLU A 151 5.37 4.14 -3.74
N LYS A 152 6.26 3.22 -4.13
CA LYS A 152 7.71 3.45 -4.11
C LYS A 152 8.10 4.56 -5.08
N SER A 153 7.58 4.53 -6.29
CA SER A 153 7.84 5.58 -7.27
C SER A 153 7.22 6.91 -6.85
N ILE A 154 6.01 6.91 -6.29
CA ILE A 154 5.35 8.12 -5.79
C ILE A 154 6.16 8.75 -4.65
N LEU A 155 6.57 7.94 -3.67
CA LEU A 155 7.41 8.37 -2.56
C LEU A 155 8.72 8.97 -3.04
N ALA A 156 9.41 8.31 -3.98
CA ALA A 156 10.66 8.81 -4.53
C ALA A 156 10.49 10.18 -5.22
N ILE A 157 9.39 10.39 -5.96
CA ILE A 157 9.09 11.68 -6.60
C ILE A 157 8.87 12.77 -5.55
N MET A 158 8.08 12.48 -4.51
CA MET A 158 7.81 13.45 -3.43
C MET A 158 9.09 13.82 -2.68
N GLN A 159 9.88 12.81 -2.27
CA GLN A 159 11.15 13.01 -1.58
C GLN A 159 12.14 13.82 -2.43
N GLN A 160 12.23 13.53 -3.74
CA GLN A 160 13.09 14.30 -4.63
C GLN A 160 12.63 15.77 -4.77
N TYR A 161 11.31 16.01 -4.82
CA TYR A 161 10.77 17.35 -5.00
C TYR A 161 10.89 18.21 -3.72
N TYR A 162 10.66 17.62 -2.56
CA TYR A 162 10.68 18.32 -1.27
C TYR A 162 11.97 18.10 -0.45
N GLN A 163 13.03 17.53 -1.04
CA GLN A 163 14.31 17.25 -0.38
C GLN A 163 14.93 18.43 0.39
N GLU A 164 14.61 19.68 0.03
CA GLU A 164 15.13 20.87 0.73
C GLU A 164 14.48 21.12 2.10
N TYR A 165 13.33 20.50 2.36
CA TYR A 165 12.59 20.58 3.61
C TYR A 165 12.89 19.40 4.54
N ASP A 166 13.37 18.28 4.00
CA ASP A 166 13.71 17.11 4.80
C ASP A 166 15.10 17.24 5.41
N SER A 167 15.15 17.29 6.73
CA SER A 167 16.35 17.12 7.54
C SER A 167 16.17 15.88 8.43
N PRO A 168 16.42 14.66 7.92
CA PRO A 168 16.17 13.44 8.68
C PRO A 168 16.98 13.39 9.98
N ALA A 169 16.41 12.74 10.99
CA ALA A 169 17.13 12.50 12.23
C ALA A 169 18.35 11.62 11.96
N ARG A 170 19.39 11.84 12.75
CA ARG A 170 20.61 11.04 12.68
C ARG A 170 20.94 10.49 14.05
N ASP A 171 21.02 9.17 14.12
CA ASP A 171 21.43 8.44 15.30
C ASP A 171 22.88 8.75 15.68
N ALA A 172 23.18 8.64 16.98
CA ALA A 172 24.56 8.63 17.44
C ALA A 172 25.27 7.39 16.89
N ARG A 173 26.53 7.58 16.47
CA ARG A 173 27.30 6.49 15.83
C ARG A 173 28.73 6.45 16.32
N VAL A 174 29.28 5.25 16.34
CA VAL A 174 30.70 5.04 16.61
C VAL A 174 31.54 5.42 15.39
N ILE A 175 32.65 6.11 15.64
CA ILE A 175 33.70 6.44 14.69
C ILE A 175 34.96 5.74 15.17
N PHE A 176 35.57 4.96 14.29
CA PHE A 176 36.83 4.26 14.55
C PHE A 176 37.98 5.07 13.95
N ASP A 177 38.71 5.80 14.79
CA ASP A 177 39.85 6.60 14.36
C ASP A 177 41.16 5.79 14.50
N PHE A 178 41.70 5.36 13.36
CA PHE A 178 42.95 4.62 13.31
C PHE A 178 44.12 5.59 13.18
N ALA A 179 44.93 5.70 14.23
CA ALA A 179 46.22 6.38 14.13
C ALA A 179 47.10 5.70 13.05
N ASP A 180 47.96 6.45 12.37
CA ASP A 180 48.81 5.96 11.27
C ASP A 180 49.51 4.62 11.64
N ASN A 181 49.15 3.55 10.91
CA ASN A 181 49.61 2.17 11.09
C ASN A 181 49.23 1.47 12.42
N SER A 182 48.18 1.90 13.12
CA SER A 182 47.62 1.20 14.29
C SER A 182 46.52 0.21 13.88
N GLU A 183 46.53 -0.99 14.46
CA GLU A 183 45.39 -1.93 14.39
C GLU A 183 44.34 -1.69 15.50
N VAL A 184 44.63 -0.78 16.42
CA VAL A 184 43.74 -0.39 17.52
C VAL A 184 43.21 1.02 17.24
N PRO A 185 41.89 1.19 17.04
CA PRO A 185 41.28 2.49 16.83
C PRO A 185 41.04 3.19 18.16
N HIS A 186 41.01 4.52 18.12
CA HIS A 186 40.35 5.32 19.14
C HIS A 186 38.86 5.36 18.83
N PHE A 187 38.04 4.84 19.76
CA PHE A 187 36.58 4.92 19.67
C PHE A 187 36.17 6.35 19.98
N GLN A 188 35.53 6.99 19.01
CA GLN A 188 34.88 8.28 19.17
C GLN A 188 33.40 8.11 18.84
N TYR A 189 32.56 8.98 19.37
CA TYR A 189 31.13 8.94 19.10
C TYR A 189 30.70 10.27 18.47
N GLU A 190 29.95 10.16 17.38
CA GLU A 190 29.28 11.32 16.81
C GLU A 190 27.92 11.49 17.49
N GLU A 191 27.64 12.70 17.95
CA GLU A 191 26.37 13.06 18.58
C GLU A 191 25.20 12.89 17.60
N GLU A 192 24.10 12.40 18.17
CA GLU A 192 22.79 12.33 17.55
C GLU A 192 22.24 13.72 17.23
N ARG A 193 21.34 13.79 16.26
CA ARG A 193 20.59 15.01 15.94
C ARG A 193 19.15 14.66 15.64
N SER A 194 18.23 15.31 16.33
CA SER A 194 16.82 15.28 15.95
C SER A 194 16.65 15.91 14.57
N GLY A 195 15.65 15.41 13.85
CA GLY A 195 15.32 15.81 12.50
C GLY A 195 13.91 16.31 12.36
N GLU A 196 13.64 16.88 11.20
CA GLU A 196 12.31 17.26 10.75
C GLU A 196 12.14 16.73 9.34
N THR A 197 11.11 15.90 9.15
CA THR A 197 10.81 15.29 7.85
C THR A 197 9.35 15.46 7.54
N LEU A 198 9.02 15.60 6.27
CA LEU A 198 7.65 15.62 5.82
C LEU A 198 7.01 14.24 5.98
N ASN A 199 5.74 14.22 6.39
CA ASN A 199 4.99 12.98 6.58
C ASN A 199 4.42 12.47 5.25
N TYR A 200 5.25 11.76 4.50
CA TYR A 200 4.86 11.19 3.21
C TYR A 200 3.84 10.05 3.33
N ASP A 201 3.83 9.30 4.45
CA ASP A 201 2.90 8.19 4.67
C ASP A 201 1.45 8.66 4.72
N THR A 202 1.21 9.81 5.35
CA THR A 202 -0.12 10.44 5.39
C THR A 202 -0.58 10.83 3.99
N VAL A 203 0.33 11.31 3.15
CA VAL A 203 0.02 11.67 1.76
C VAL A 203 -0.24 10.44 0.90
N LEU A 204 0.53 9.37 1.06
CA LEU A 204 0.27 8.10 0.37
C LEU A 204 -1.12 7.55 0.72
N GLY A 205 -1.49 7.55 2.00
CA GLY A 205 -2.83 7.12 2.42
C GLY A 205 -3.95 8.00 1.86
N GLU A 206 -3.71 9.31 1.71
CA GLU A 206 -4.69 10.22 1.11
C GLU A 206 -4.79 10.03 -0.42
N ILE A 207 -3.67 9.79 -1.12
CA ILE A 207 -3.67 9.40 -2.53
C ILE A 207 -4.47 8.11 -2.74
N GLU A 208 -4.27 7.11 -1.89
CA GLU A 208 -5.06 5.87 -1.94
C GLU A 208 -6.54 6.13 -1.72
N ARG A 209 -6.90 6.92 -0.69
CA ARG A 209 -8.29 7.29 -0.41
C ARG A 209 -8.94 8.01 -1.58
N GLN A 210 -8.27 9.00 -2.15
CA GLN A 210 -8.74 9.78 -3.29
C GLN A 210 -8.90 8.90 -4.53
N THR A 211 -7.98 7.96 -4.76
CA THR A 211 -8.08 6.97 -5.85
C THR A 211 -9.24 6.01 -5.64
N PHE A 212 -9.45 5.57 -4.39
CA PHE A 212 -10.54 4.68 -3.98
C PHE A 212 -11.92 5.27 -4.27
N PHE A 213 -12.08 6.59 -4.10
CA PHE A 213 -13.34 7.30 -4.30
C PHE A 213 -13.43 8.10 -5.60
N LEU A 214 -12.36 8.19 -6.39
CA LEU A 214 -12.25 9.09 -7.55
C LEU A 214 -12.58 10.54 -7.15
N GLU A 215 -11.94 11.00 -6.08
CA GLU A 215 -12.06 12.35 -5.54
C GLU A 215 -10.72 13.07 -5.73
N SER A 216 -10.73 14.31 -6.19
CA SER A 216 -9.51 15.10 -6.38
C SER A 216 -9.53 16.30 -5.46
N GLU A 217 -8.82 16.18 -4.35
CA GLU A 217 -8.68 17.22 -3.34
C GLU A 217 -7.20 17.54 -3.11
N ALA A 218 -6.88 18.79 -2.77
CA ALA A 218 -5.52 19.16 -2.43
C ALA A 218 -5.07 18.45 -1.15
N ILE A 219 -3.88 17.86 -1.18
CA ILE A 219 -3.29 17.12 -0.06
C ILE A 219 -2.25 18.02 0.60
N GLU A 220 -2.47 18.36 1.87
CA GLU A 220 -1.52 19.15 2.65
C GLU A 220 -0.49 18.24 3.31
N LEU A 221 0.79 18.47 3.00
CA LEU A 221 1.91 17.85 3.71
C LEU A 221 2.08 18.49 5.08
N ILE A 222 2.41 17.66 6.06
CA ILE A 222 2.74 18.12 7.41
C ILE A 222 4.18 17.76 7.75
N MET A 223 4.87 18.70 8.39
CA MET A 223 6.18 18.46 8.97
C MET A 223 6.03 17.64 10.24
N THR A 224 6.85 16.60 10.40
CA THR A 224 6.88 15.76 11.60
C THR A 224 8.27 15.79 12.21
N HIS A 225 8.32 15.94 13.54
CA HIS A 225 9.56 15.84 14.28
C HIS A 225 9.99 14.38 14.39
N GLN A 226 11.25 14.11 14.07
CA GLN A 226 11.85 12.80 14.17
C GLN A 226 12.95 12.83 15.22
N GLU A 227 12.80 11.99 16.24
CA GLU A 227 13.86 11.80 17.23
C GLU A 227 14.85 10.74 16.74
N PRO A 228 16.15 10.85 17.09
CA PRO A 228 17.11 9.81 16.83
C PRO A 228 16.76 8.56 17.63
N LYS A 229 16.98 7.39 17.04
CA LYS A 229 16.77 6.11 17.72
C LYS A 229 17.82 5.89 18.80
N VAL A 230 19.08 6.19 18.50
CA VAL A 230 20.21 5.99 19.41
C VAL A 230 20.77 7.34 19.82
N THR A 231 20.82 7.57 21.14
CA THR A 231 21.45 8.76 21.74
C THR A 231 22.93 8.55 22.00
N LEU A 232 23.68 9.64 22.20
CA LEU A 232 25.10 9.60 22.53
C LEU A 232 25.34 8.84 23.83
N GLU A 233 24.52 9.08 24.85
CA GLU A 233 24.64 8.41 26.14
C GLU A 233 24.50 6.88 25.99
N GLU A 234 23.54 6.43 25.19
CA GLU A 234 23.34 5.01 24.91
C GLU A 234 24.49 4.42 24.06
N ALA A 235 24.98 5.16 23.07
CA ALA A 235 26.09 4.73 22.24
C ALA A 235 27.40 4.59 23.04
N GLU A 236 27.68 5.55 23.92
CA GLU A 236 28.83 5.52 24.83
C GLU A 236 28.72 4.38 25.84
N ALA A 237 27.51 4.06 26.33
CA ALA A 237 27.29 2.91 27.23
C ALA A 237 27.66 1.57 26.58
N MET A 238 27.62 1.47 25.24
CA MET A 238 28.00 0.27 24.49
C MET A 238 29.50 0.15 24.21
N THR A 239 30.36 1.05 24.70
CA THR A 239 31.80 1.06 24.40
C THR A 239 32.49 -0.27 24.70
N ASP A 240 32.28 -0.82 25.90
CA ASP A 240 32.94 -2.07 26.33
C ASP A 240 32.51 -3.29 25.48
N GLU A 241 31.24 -3.33 25.06
CA GLU A 241 30.72 -4.37 24.18
C GLU A 241 31.20 -4.18 22.74
N MET A 242 31.27 -2.93 22.27
CA MET A 242 31.79 -2.58 20.96
C MET A 242 33.25 -2.96 20.82
N GLU A 243 34.06 -2.74 21.86
CA GLU A 243 35.46 -3.18 21.89
C GLU A 243 35.57 -4.72 21.83
N GLN A 244 34.70 -5.44 22.54
CA GLN A 244 34.67 -6.92 22.48
C GLN A 244 34.32 -7.42 21.08
N VAL A 245 33.29 -6.85 20.44
CA VAL A 245 32.88 -7.22 19.07
C VAL A 245 33.97 -6.87 18.07
N PHE A 246 34.52 -5.66 18.13
CA PHE A 246 35.60 -5.20 17.26
C PHE A 246 36.82 -6.13 17.31
N ASN A 247 37.15 -6.66 18.51
CA ASN A 247 38.26 -7.58 18.70
C ASN A 247 38.01 -9.02 18.21
N LEU A 248 36.82 -9.32 17.67
CA LEU A 248 36.61 -10.56 16.90
C LEU A 248 37.34 -10.54 15.56
N ALA A 249 37.65 -9.35 15.03
CA ALA A 249 38.46 -9.20 13.84
C ALA A 249 39.97 -9.36 14.14
N PRO A 250 40.77 -9.86 13.17
CA PRO A 250 40.39 -10.16 11.78
C PRO A 250 39.50 -11.39 11.64
N ILE A 251 38.56 -11.34 10.69
CA ILE A 251 37.62 -12.43 10.41
C ILE A 251 38.02 -13.11 9.10
N THR A 252 38.15 -14.43 9.12
CA THR A 252 38.44 -15.20 7.91
C THR A 252 37.15 -15.76 7.32
N LEU A 253 36.77 -15.31 6.14
CA LEU A 253 35.72 -15.90 5.34
C LEU A 253 36.31 -17.02 4.48
N THR A 254 35.71 -18.20 4.52
CA THR A 254 36.18 -19.36 3.75
C THR A 254 35.07 -19.87 2.84
N TYR A 255 35.43 -20.13 1.59
CA TYR A 255 34.58 -20.82 0.62
C TYR A 255 35.24 -22.14 0.25
N SER A 256 34.46 -23.23 0.31
CA SER A 256 34.93 -24.57 -0.02
C SER A 256 33.98 -25.19 -1.04
N SER A 257 34.56 -25.64 -2.16
CA SER A 257 33.88 -26.38 -3.22
C SER A 257 34.69 -27.61 -3.60
N ASP A 258 34.12 -28.49 -4.44
CA ASP A 258 34.81 -29.69 -4.93
C ASP A 258 36.08 -29.37 -5.74
N PHE A 259 36.23 -28.13 -6.21
CA PHE A 259 37.31 -27.72 -7.11
C PHE A 259 38.29 -26.74 -6.46
N GLU A 260 37.81 -25.87 -5.56
CA GLU A 260 38.61 -24.81 -4.97
C GLU A 260 38.25 -24.54 -3.50
N ASN A 261 39.28 -24.23 -2.72
CA ASN A 261 39.14 -23.65 -1.39
C ASN A 261 39.71 -22.23 -1.42
N LEU A 262 38.87 -21.25 -1.14
CA LEU A 262 39.21 -19.84 -1.15
C LEU A 262 39.02 -19.25 0.25
N SER A 263 39.83 -18.26 0.57
CA SER A 263 39.83 -17.62 1.89
C SER A 263 40.07 -16.13 1.72
N TRP A 264 39.22 -15.31 2.33
CA TRP A 264 39.34 -13.85 2.37
C TRP A 264 39.49 -13.41 3.83
N ASN A 265 40.48 -12.57 4.08
CA ASN A 265 40.73 -12.02 5.40
C ASN A 265 40.10 -10.62 5.49
N ILE A 266 39.09 -10.47 6.33
CA ILE A 266 38.46 -9.19 6.65
C ILE A 266 39.30 -8.55 7.74
N SER A 267 39.95 -7.44 7.40
CA SER A 267 40.80 -6.71 8.34
C SER A 267 39.97 -6.03 9.44
N LYS A 268 40.61 -5.63 10.54
CA LYS A 268 39.96 -4.80 11.57
C LYS A 268 39.40 -3.49 11.01
N GLN A 269 40.11 -2.90 10.05
CA GLN A 269 39.68 -1.67 9.40
C GLN A 269 38.41 -1.90 8.57
N ASP A 270 38.37 -2.95 7.74
CA ASP A 270 37.17 -3.27 6.96
C ASP A 270 35.99 -3.64 7.87
N PHE A 271 36.24 -4.46 8.90
CA PHE A 271 35.22 -4.86 9.86
C PHE A 271 34.63 -3.66 10.61
N SER A 272 35.44 -2.65 10.94
CA SER A 272 34.95 -1.42 11.59
C SER A 272 33.90 -0.68 10.75
N THR A 273 34.00 -0.75 9.42
CA THR A 273 33.03 -0.12 8.51
C THR A 273 31.67 -0.81 8.50
N TRP A 274 31.63 -2.06 8.99
CA TRP A 274 30.39 -2.83 9.09
C TRP A 274 29.67 -2.56 10.40
N LEU A 275 30.35 -2.18 11.47
CA LEU A 275 29.75 -2.08 12.80
C LEU A 275 28.92 -0.80 12.95
N THR A 276 27.70 -0.95 13.48
CA THR A 276 26.81 0.14 13.87
C THR A 276 25.99 -0.24 15.10
N LEU A 277 25.25 0.72 15.64
CA LEU A 277 24.29 0.52 16.73
C LEU A 277 22.86 0.62 16.18
N ASP A 278 21.93 -0.12 16.78
CA ASP A 278 20.49 -0.03 16.51
C ASP A 278 19.70 -0.41 17.78
N LYS A 279 18.37 -0.25 17.75
CA LYS A 279 17.47 -0.66 18.82
C LYS A 279 16.48 -1.72 18.36
N ASP A 280 16.18 -2.66 19.25
CA ASP A 280 15.16 -3.67 18.99
C ASP A 280 13.74 -3.12 19.27
N ALA A 281 12.73 -3.97 19.12
CA ALA A 281 11.33 -3.58 19.35
C ALA A 281 11.01 -3.23 20.81
N ASP A 282 11.89 -3.59 21.75
CA ASP A 282 11.77 -3.33 23.18
C ASP A 282 12.69 -2.15 23.62
N ASP A 283 13.17 -1.36 22.67
CA ASP A 283 14.12 -0.23 22.84
C ASP A 283 15.50 -0.62 23.42
N ASN A 284 15.87 -1.90 23.38
CA ASN A 284 17.21 -2.31 23.81
C ASN A 284 18.23 -2.01 22.71
N ILE A 285 19.30 -1.30 23.06
CA ILE A 285 20.41 -1.05 22.16
C ILE A 285 21.25 -2.31 21.94
N TYR A 286 21.66 -2.56 20.70
CA TYR A 286 22.56 -3.64 20.34
C TYR A 286 23.50 -3.26 19.20
N ILE A 287 24.61 -4.00 19.09
CA ILE A 287 25.58 -3.85 18.00
C ILE A 287 25.14 -4.70 16.83
N THR A 288 25.07 -4.09 15.65
CA THR A 288 24.64 -4.74 14.41
C THR A 288 25.54 -4.35 13.24
N PHE A 289 25.22 -4.87 12.06
CA PHE A 289 25.90 -4.52 10.84
C PHE A 289 25.15 -3.48 10.01
N LEU A 290 25.90 -2.54 9.45
CA LEU A 290 25.44 -1.63 8.41
C LEU A 290 25.29 -2.43 7.10
N GLU A 291 24.05 -2.76 6.76
CA GLU A 291 23.70 -3.68 5.67
C GLU A 291 24.37 -3.33 4.34
N GLU A 292 24.33 -2.06 3.94
CA GLU A 292 24.92 -1.59 2.68
C GLU A 292 26.45 -1.76 2.63
N ALA A 293 27.14 -1.56 3.75
CA ALA A 293 28.59 -1.73 3.83
C ALA A 293 29.01 -3.20 3.74
N VAL A 294 28.26 -4.08 4.40
CA VAL A 294 28.45 -5.54 4.31
C VAL A 294 28.14 -6.01 2.89
N LYS A 295 27.01 -5.61 2.32
CA LYS A 295 26.59 -5.99 0.97
C LYS A 295 27.63 -5.60 -0.07
N THR A 296 28.11 -4.37 -0.04
CA THR A 296 29.18 -3.89 -0.94
C THR A 296 30.45 -4.75 -0.80
N SER A 297 30.81 -5.11 0.44
CA SER A 297 31.97 -5.97 0.70
C SER A 297 31.76 -7.40 0.17
N MET A 298 30.56 -7.94 0.30
CA MET A 298 30.21 -9.28 -0.21
C MET A 298 30.16 -9.32 -1.73
N GLU A 299 29.63 -8.30 -2.40
CA GLU A 299 29.63 -8.20 -3.86
C GLU A 299 31.05 -8.24 -4.45
N ASN A 300 31.99 -7.55 -3.81
CA ASN A 300 33.41 -7.60 -4.21
C ASN A 300 34.02 -9.00 -4.07
N ILE A 301 33.64 -9.74 -3.02
CA ILE A 301 34.08 -11.13 -2.81
C ILE A 301 33.42 -12.06 -3.83
N SER A 302 32.12 -11.92 -4.08
CA SER A 302 31.39 -12.72 -5.06
C SER A 302 31.90 -12.51 -6.48
N ALA A 303 32.28 -11.28 -6.87
CA ALA A 303 32.90 -11.02 -8.16
C ALA A 303 34.22 -11.79 -8.36
N SER A 304 34.95 -12.12 -7.27
CA SER A 304 36.16 -12.94 -7.33
C SER A 304 35.90 -14.44 -7.52
N LEU A 305 34.63 -14.87 -7.39
CA LEU A 305 34.18 -16.26 -7.55
C LEU A 305 33.59 -16.56 -8.94
N GLU A 306 33.21 -15.54 -9.71
CA GLU A 306 32.65 -15.73 -11.05
C GLU A 306 33.74 -16.18 -12.03
N VAL A 307 33.77 -17.48 -12.32
CA VAL A 307 34.59 -18.05 -13.40
C VAL A 307 33.77 -18.07 -14.69
N GLU A 308 34.18 -17.32 -15.71
CA GLU A 308 33.52 -17.36 -17.03
C GLU A 308 33.47 -18.81 -17.57
N PRO A 309 32.34 -19.24 -18.15
CA PRO A 309 32.26 -20.55 -18.78
C PRO A 309 33.27 -20.63 -19.93
N ARG A 310 34.22 -21.56 -19.84
CA ARG A 310 35.07 -21.91 -20.97
C ARG A 310 34.23 -22.68 -21.98
N ASP A 311 34.04 -22.12 -23.17
CA ASP A 311 33.48 -22.83 -24.33
C ASP A 311 34.27 -24.14 -24.58
N ALA A 312 33.53 -25.24 -24.70
CA ALA A 312 34.04 -26.59 -24.94
C ALA A 312 34.24 -26.87 -26.44
#